data_AF-A0A1G4PDU0-F1
#
_entry.id   AF-A0A1G4PDU0-F1
#
_cell.length_a   1.000
_cell.length_b   1.000
_cell.length_c   1.000
_cell.angle_alpha   90.00
_cell.angle_beta   90.00
_cell.angle_gamma   90.00
#
_symmetry.space_group_name_H-M   'P 1'
#
loop_
_entity.id
_entity.type
_entity.pdbx_description
1 polymer ?
#
loop_
_entity_poly.entity_id
_entity_poly.type
_entity_poly.pdbx_seq_one_letter_code
_entity_poly.pdbx_strand_id
1 'polypeptide(L)'
;MKFKTIAAAVLVAGMGVTAVFAQQEGTHEAREALMKKVGGSAGAMTAIAKGEKPYDAEVVKAALTTISETAKVFPDQFKPGTETGDKAASPKIWENMDDFKARAAKLSSDAEKILAQLPADAAGVGGALKTLGANCGGCHENYRIKTD
;
A
#
# COMPACT_ATOMS: atom_id res chain seq x y z
N MET A 1 40.57 60.99 2.19
CA MET A 1 40.33 60.06 1.06
C MET A 1 39.05 59.28 1.40
N LYS A 2 37.86 59.78 1.02
CA LYS A 2 36.97 59.27 -0.06
C LYS A 2 36.82 57.73 0.04
N PHE A 3 35.65 57.10 0.25
CA PHE A 3 34.37 57.21 -0.47
C PHE A 3 33.23 56.53 0.35
N LYS A 4 32.09 57.22 0.56
CA LYS A 4 30.75 57.01 -0.03
C LYS A 4 29.78 56.06 0.72
N THR A 5 28.81 56.67 1.39
CA THR A 5 27.46 56.14 1.62
C THR A 5 26.67 56.06 0.31
N ILE A 6 26.07 54.92 -0.04
CA ILE A 6 24.80 54.81 -0.80
C ILE A 6 24.07 53.54 -0.31
N ALA A 7 22.83 53.72 0.11
CA ALA A 7 21.86 52.67 0.42
C ALA A 7 21.21 52.12 -0.87
N ALA A 8 20.93 50.82 -0.93
CA ALA A 8 19.86 50.25 -1.76
C ALA A 8 19.49 48.83 -1.26
N ALA A 9 18.20 48.64 -1.01
CA ALA A 9 17.56 47.40 -0.61
C ALA A 9 17.42 46.39 -1.77
N VAL A 10 17.22 45.11 -1.43
CA VAL A 10 16.32 44.09 -2.06
C VAL A 10 16.72 42.73 -1.44
N LEU A 11 15.97 42.20 -0.45
CA LEU A 11 14.85 41.25 -0.60
C LEU A 11 15.22 39.88 -1.22
N VAL A 12 15.03 38.85 -0.39
CA VAL A 12 14.73 37.44 -0.69
C VAL A 12 15.86 36.55 -1.24
N ALA A 13 16.32 35.64 -0.39
CA ALA A 13 16.20 34.21 -0.67
C ALA A 13 16.36 33.44 0.65
N GLY A 14 15.25 33.29 1.38
CA GLY A 14 15.12 32.18 2.31
C GLY A 14 15.17 30.89 1.51
N MET A 15 16.34 30.26 1.42
CA MET A 15 16.42 28.82 1.13
C MET A 15 16.04 28.09 2.41
N GLY A 16 14.75 28.15 2.73
CA GLY A 16 14.12 27.08 3.47
C GLY A 16 14.27 25.83 2.61
N VAL A 17 15.20 24.97 2.97
CA VAL A 17 15.16 23.56 2.57
C VAL A 17 14.02 22.93 3.36
N THR A 18 12.79 23.38 3.10
CA THR A 18 11.60 22.68 3.54
C THR A 18 11.49 21.48 2.61
N ALA A 19 11.82 20.33 3.18
CA ALA A 19 11.67 19.02 2.60
C ALA A 19 10.47 18.95 1.65
N VAL A 20 10.76 18.76 0.37
CA VAL A 20 9.75 18.23 -0.56
C VAL A 20 9.67 16.74 -0.24
N PHE A 21 8.99 16.39 0.85
CA PHE A 21 8.27 15.12 0.92
C PHE A 21 7.11 15.25 -0.08
N ALA A 22 7.42 15.29 -1.37
CA ALA A 22 6.45 14.93 -2.37
C ALA A 22 6.09 13.50 -2.02
N GLN A 23 4.83 13.27 -1.67
CA GLN A 23 4.26 11.95 -1.59
C GLN A 23 4.68 11.24 -2.89
N GLN A 24 5.56 10.25 -2.78
CA GLN A 24 6.21 9.57 -3.90
C GLN A 24 5.19 8.70 -4.64
N GLU A 25 4.11 9.30 -5.13
CA GLU A 25 3.07 8.58 -5.83
C GLU A 25 3.64 7.96 -7.10
N GLY A 26 3.38 6.67 -7.29
CA GLY A 26 3.84 5.97 -8.47
C GLY A 26 5.28 5.48 -8.44
N THR A 27 6.02 5.64 -7.34
CA THR A 27 7.34 5.01 -7.23
C THR A 27 7.25 3.57 -6.71
N HIS A 28 8.28 2.78 -7.00
CA HIS A 28 8.42 1.42 -6.48
C HIS A 28 8.30 1.39 -4.96
N GLU A 29 9.00 2.32 -4.27
CA GLU A 29 9.03 2.39 -2.81
C GLU A 29 7.65 2.67 -2.21
N ALA A 30 6.85 3.53 -2.84
CA ALA A 30 5.50 3.82 -2.37
C ALA A 30 4.56 2.61 -2.53
N ARG A 31 4.65 1.92 -3.68
CA ARG A 31 3.90 0.66 -3.90
C ARG A 31 4.32 -0.41 -2.89
N GLU A 32 5.63 -0.57 -2.69
CA GLU A 32 6.19 -1.54 -1.76
C GLU A 32 5.78 -1.23 -0.32
N ALA A 33 5.76 0.04 0.10
CA ALA A 33 5.32 0.46 1.43
C ALA A 33 3.85 0.07 1.68
N LEU A 34 2.96 0.30 0.71
CA LEU A 34 1.55 -0.11 0.80
C LEU A 34 1.43 -1.64 0.91
N MET A 35 2.16 -2.40 0.08
CA MET A 35 2.14 -3.87 0.14
C MET A 35 2.77 -4.41 1.43
N LYS A 36 3.80 -3.76 1.99
CA LYS A 36 4.36 -4.10 3.31
C LYS A 36 3.33 -3.89 4.42
N LYS A 37 2.52 -2.82 4.36
CA LYS A 37 1.43 -2.58 5.30
C LYS A 37 0.41 -3.73 5.26
N VAL A 38 -0.03 -4.11 4.06
CA VAL A 38 -0.94 -5.27 3.84
C VAL A 38 -0.31 -6.57 4.35
N GLY A 39 0.96 -6.82 4.02
CA GLY A 39 1.70 -8.00 4.46
C GLY A 39 1.83 -8.09 5.99
N GLY A 40 2.07 -6.96 6.67
CA GLY A 40 2.10 -6.89 8.13
C GLY A 40 0.75 -7.25 8.76
N SER A 41 -0.35 -6.70 8.22
CA SER A 41 -1.71 -7.03 8.66
C SER A 41 -2.07 -8.50 8.45
N ALA A 42 -1.76 -9.06 7.27
CA ALA A 42 -1.95 -10.48 7.00
C ALA A 42 -1.07 -11.37 7.91
N GLY A 43 0.14 -10.94 8.21
CA GLY A 43 1.04 -11.62 9.16
C GLY A 43 0.49 -11.65 10.58
N ALA A 44 -0.08 -10.54 11.06
CA ALA A 44 -0.73 -10.50 12.38
C ALA A 44 -1.92 -11.48 12.47
N MET A 45 -2.78 -11.51 11.44
CA MET A 45 -3.87 -12.49 11.34
C MET A 45 -3.35 -13.92 11.28
N THR A 46 -2.24 -14.15 10.56
CA THR A 46 -1.64 -15.49 10.43
C THR A 46 -1.13 -16.01 11.77
N ALA A 47 -0.48 -15.16 12.57
CA ALA A 47 -0.04 -15.53 13.92
C ALA A 47 -1.22 -15.95 14.82
N ILE A 48 -2.37 -15.27 14.72
CA ILE A 48 -3.61 -15.66 15.41
C ILE A 48 -4.13 -17.00 14.89
N ALA A 49 -4.25 -17.15 13.56
CA ALA A 49 -4.78 -18.37 12.94
C ALA A 49 -3.94 -19.63 13.26
N LYS A 50 -2.62 -19.47 13.44
CA LYS A 50 -1.71 -20.54 13.84
C LYS A 50 -1.66 -20.80 15.35
N GLY A 51 -2.32 -19.98 16.16
CA GLY A 51 -2.24 -20.04 17.62
C GLY A 51 -0.92 -19.53 18.21
N GLU A 52 -0.08 -18.86 17.41
CA GLU A 52 1.14 -18.20 17.88
C GLU A 52 0.83 -16.96 18.74
N LYS A 53 -0.35 -16.37 18.53
CA LYS A 53 -0.93 -15.31 19.36
C LYS A 53 -2.38 -15.66 19.73
N PRO A 54 -2.85 -15.25 20.91
CA PRO A 54 -4.26 -15.40 21.27
C PRO A 54 -5.14 -14.60 20.30
N TYR A 55 -6.40 -15.03 20.16
CA TYR A 55 -7.39 -14.26 19.41
C TYR A 55 -7.57 -12.87 20.04
N ASP A 56 -7.49 -11.85 19.20
CA ASP A 56 -7.73 -10.45 19.55
C ASP A 56 -8.56 -9.82 18.43
N ALA A 57 -9.81 -9.48 18.77
CA ALA A 57 -10.77 -8.91 17.84
C ALA A 57 -10.30 -7.56 17.27
N GLU A 58 -9.60 -6.74 18.06
CA GLU A 58 -9.14 -5.42 17.63
C GLU A 58 -7.96 -5.54 16.66
N VAL A 59 -7.06 -6.51 16.88
CA VAL A 59 -6.00 -6.84 15.92
C VAL A 59 -6.59 -7.32 14.60
N VAL A 60 -7.61 -8.19 14.64
CA VAL A 60 -8.28 -8.69 13.43
C VAL A 60 -8.99 -7.55 12.69
N LYS A 61 -9.72 -6.68 13.39
CA LYS A 61 -10.36 -5.49 12.80
C LYS A 61 -9.33 -4.58 12.14
N ALA A 62 -8.29 -4.19 12.87
CA ALA A 62 -7.26 -3.29 12.36
C ALA A 62 -6.55 -3.87 11.11
N ALA A 63 -6.32 -5.18 11.10
CA ALA A 63 -5.74 -5.87 9.96
C ALA A 63 -6.67 -5.84 8.74
N LEU A 64 -7.94 -6.18 8.90
CA LEU A 64 -8.93 -6.19 7.82
C LEU A 64 -9.21 -4.77 7.27
N THR A 65 -9.30 -3.77 8.14
CA THR A 65 -9.41 -2.36 7.75
C THR A 65 -8.19 -1.93 6.93
N THR A 66 -6.99 -2.26 7.41
CA THR A 66 -5.76 -1.93 6.68
C THR A 66 -5.72 -2.58 5.30
N ILE A 67 -6.10 -3.86 5.19
CA ILE A 67 -6.14 -4.59 3.92
C ILE A 67 -7.16 -3.96 2.98
N SER A 68 -8.38 -3.70 3.45
CA SER A 68 -9.46 -3.15 2.62
C SER A 68 -9.14 -1.74 2.10
N GLU A 69 -8.72 -0.84 2.99
CA GLU A 69 -8.38 0.54 2.63
C GLU A 69 -7.16 0.61 1.70
N THR A 70 -6.12 -0.19 1.99
CA THR A 70 -4.91 -0.18 1.16
C THR A 70 -5.20 -0.76 -0.22
N ALA A 71 -5.97 -1.85 -0.31
CA ALA A 71 -6.36 -2.44 -1.58
C ALA A 71 -7.18 -1.46 -2.45
N LYS A 72 -7.99 -0.60 -1.83
CA LYS A 72 -8.79 0.40 -2.53
C LYS A 72 -7.94 1.46 -3.23
N VAL A 73 -6.86 1.91 -2.59
CA VAL A 73 -6.00 3.00 -3.11
C VAL A 73 -4.77 2.50 -3.88
N PHE A 74 -4.44 1.21 -3.78
CA PHE A 74 -3.24 0.65 -4.40
C PHE A 74 -3.19 0.84 -5.93
N PRO A 75 -4.28 0.67 -6.70
CA PRO A 75 -4.25 0.89 -8.15
C PRO A 75 -3.89 2.31 -8.56
N ASP A 76 -4.12 3.31 -7.70
CA ASP A 76 -3.81 4.70 -8.00
C ASP A 76 -2.29 4.98 -8.00
N GLN A 77 -1.48 4.03 -7.55
CA GLN A 77 -0.02 4.08 -7.66
C GLN A 77 0.50 3.61 -9.03
N PHE A 78 -0.36 3.24 -9.97
CA PHE A 78 0.03 2.75 -11.30
C PHE A 78 -0.49 3.69 -12.39
N LYS A 79 -0.26 5.00 -12.21
CA LYS A 79 -0.63 6.04 -13.19
C LYS A 79 0.20 5.89 -14.48
N PRO A 80 -0.29 6.40 -15.63
CA PRO A 80 0.53 6.49 -16.83
C PRO A 80 1.84 7.24 -16.57
N GLY A 81 2.96 6.75 -17.11
CA GLY A 81 4.29 7.32 -16.90
C GLY A 81 5.04 6.76 -15.68
N THR A 82 4.50 5.74 -15.01
CA THR A 82 5.10 5.08 -13.84
C THR A 82 5.49 3.62 -14.11
N GLU A 83 5.56 3.25 -15.39
CA GLU A 83 5.87 1.90 -15.89
C GLU A 83 7.33 1.51 -15.66
N THR A 84 8.21 2.49 -15.59
CA THR A 84 9.66 2.30 -15.58
C THR A 84 10.23 2.35 -14.17
N GLY A 85 11.27 1.55 -13.90
CA GLY A 85 12.04 1.61 -12.65
C GLY A 85 11.56 0.62 -11.57
N ASP A 86 10.39 0.00 -11.75
CA ASP A 86 9.87 -1.03 -10.84
C ASP A 86 10.04 -2.42 -11.46
N LYS A 87 11.07 -3.16 -11.05
CA LYS A 87 11.33 -4.52 -11.55
C LYS A 87 10.35 -5.57 -11.02
N ALA A 88 9.61 -5.25 -9.96
CA ALA A 88 8.66 -6.16 -9.34
C ALA A 88 7.24 -6.00 -9.93
N ALA A 89 6.95 -4.88 -10.60
CA ALA A 89 5.69 -4.64 -11.29
C ALA A 89 5.74 -5.15 -12.74
N SER A 90 4.79 -5.99 -13.13
CA SER A 90 4.67 -6.43 -14.52
C SER A 90 4.13 -5.29 -15.41
N PRO A 91 4.70 -5.07 -16.62
CA PRO A 91 4.11 -4.17 -17.63
C PRO A 91 2.64 -4.46 -17.93
N LYS A 92 2.20 -5.72 -17.72
CA LYS A 92 0.81 -6.16 -17.87
C LYS A 92 -0.18 -5.36 -17.01
N ILE A 93 0.27 -4.75 -15.92
CA ILE A 93 -0.58 -3.88 -15.09
C ILE A 93 -1.14 -2.72 -15.93
N TRP A 94 -0.30 -2.10 -16.75
CA TRP A 94 -0.70 -0.98 -17.60
C TRP A 94 -1.46 -1.43 -18.85
N GLU A 95 -1.18 -2.64 -19.35
CA GLU A 95 -1.93 -3.25 -20.45
C GLU A 95 -3.35 -3.67 -20.04
N ASN A 96 -3.53 -4.12 -18.78
CA ASN A 96 -4.78 -4.67 -18.26
C ASN A 96 -5.24 -3.97 -16.96
N MET A 97 -5.19 -2.63 -16.95
CA MET A 97 -5.49 -1.82 -15.77
C MET A 97 -6.89 -2.10 -15.19
N ASP A 98 -7.87 -2.43 -16.03
CA ASP A 98 -9.23 -2.73 -15.58
C ASP A 98 -9.30 -4.03 -14.77
N ASP A 99 -8.62 -5.10 -15.19
CA ASP A 99 -8.55 -6.35 -14.42
C ASP A 99 -7.75 -6.14 -13.13
N PHE A 100 -6.65 -5.37 -13.17
CA PHE A 100 -5.88 -5.02 -11.98
C PHE A 100 -6.73 -4.28 -10.94
N LYS A 101 -7.47 -3.25 -11.36
CA LYS A 101 -8.43 -2.53 -10.51
C LYS A 101 -9.54 -3.44 -10.00
N ALA A 102 -10.09 -4.31 -10.85
CA ALA A 102 -11.13 -5.26 -10.44
C ALA A 102 -10.64 -6.22 -9.35
N ARG A 103 -9.42 -6.73 -9.45
CA ARG A 103 -8.81 -7.60 -8.42
C ARG A 103 -8.58 -6.86 -7.10
N ALA A 104 -8.07 -5.63 -7.18
CA ALA A 104 -7.86 -4.79 -6.00
C ALA A 104 -9.20 -4.45 -5.30
N ALA A 105 -10.23 -4.10 -6.09
CA ALA A 105 -11.58 -3.88 -5.59
C ALA A 105 -12.18 -5.14 -4.97
N LYS A 106 -11.96 -6.31 -5.57
CA LYS A 106 -12.41 -7.60 -5.01
C LYS A 106 -11.75 -7.89 -3.67
N LEU A 107 -10.43 -7.69 -3.55
CA LEU A 107 -9.71 -7.84 -2.28
C LEU A 107 -10.29 -6.90 -1.21
N SER A 108 -10.53 -5.64 -1.59
CA SER A 108 -11.11 -4.63 -0.71
C SER A 108 -12.50 -5.04 -0.20
N SER A 109 -13.41 -5.37 -1.12
CA SER A 109 -14.77 -5.83 -0.79
C SER A 109 -14.77 -7.09 0.06
N ASP A 110 -13.93 -8.09 -0.25
CA ASP A 110 -13.89 -9.33 0.54
C ASP A 110 -13.37 -9.07 1.95
N ALA A 111 -12.37 -8.19 2.12
CA ALA A 111 -11.90 -7.76 3.43
C ALA A 111 -12.99 -6.99 4.21
N GLU A 112 -13.74 -6.10 3.57
CA GLU A 112 -14.88 -5.39 4.19
C GLU A 112 -15.99 -6.35 4.63
N LYS A 113 -16.33 -7.35 3.81
CA LYS A 113 -17.33 -8.37 4.16
C LYS A 113 -16.88 -9.21 5.37
N ILE A 114 -15.61 -9.62 5.38
CA ILE A 114 -15.05 -10.34 6.52
C ILE A 114 -15.04 -9.45 7.77
N LEU A 115 -14.71 -8.16 7.63
CA LEU A 115 -14.74 -7.21 8.73
C LEU A 115 -16.14 -7.03 9.30
N ALA A 116 -17.16 -6.95 8.45
CA ALA A 116 -18.56 -6.79 8.86
C ALA A 116 -19.09 -8.01 9.64
N GLN A 117 -18.61 -9.21 9.32
CA GLN A 117 -18.96 -10.44 10.04
C GLN A 117 -18.07 -10.67 11.26
N LEU A 118 -16.83 -10.21 11.19
CA LEU A 118 -15.72 -10.38 12.11
C LEU A 118 -15.50 -11.84 12.56
N PRO A 119 -14.37 -12.48 12.20
CA PRO A 119 -14.04 -13.81 12.70
C PRO A 119 -14.12 -13.90 14.22
N ALA A 120 -14.81 -14.92 14.75
CA ALA A 120 -15.02 -15.10 16.20
C ALA A 120 -13.84 -15.76 16.93
N ASP A 121 -12.99 -16.47 16.19
CA ASP A 121 -11.89 -17.26 16.73
C ASP A 121 -10.74 -17.44 15.72
N ALA A 122 -9.68 -18.15 16.12
CA ALA A 122 -8.53 -18.44 15.27
C ALA A 122 -8.90 -19.23 14.00
N ALA A 123 -9.88 -20.12 14.06
CA ALA A 123 -10.32 -20.90 12.90
C ALA A 123 -11.03 -20.00 11.87
N GLY A 124 -11.89 -19.09 12.34
CA GLY A 124 -12.50 -18.05 11.53
C GLY A 124 -11.45 -17.14 10.88
N VAL A 125 -10.41 -16.75 11.61
CA VAL A 125 -9.29 -15.96 11.05
C VAL A 125 -8.55 -16.77 9.98
N GLY A 126 -8.37 -18.07 10.17
CA GLY A 126 -7.83 -18.97 9.14
C GLY A 126 -8.70 -19.01 7.87
N GLY A 127 -10.03 -19.08 8.02
CA GLY A 127 -10.97 -18.99 6.89
C GLY A 127 -10.91 -17.66 6.15
N ALA A 128 -10.79 -16.55 6.89
CA ALA A 128 -10.58 -15.22 6.33
C ALA A 128 -9.28 -15.15 5.51
N LEU A 129 -8.16 -15.64 6.07
CA LEU A 129 -6.86 -15.68 5.39
C LEU A 129 -6.89 -16.52 4.11
N LYS A 130 -7.64 -17.62 4.08
CA LYS A 130 -7.80 -18.41 2.84
C LYS A 130 -8.47 -17.59 1.74
N THR A 131 -9.52 -16.84 2.09
CA THR A 131 -10.26 -16.00 1.15
C THR A 131 -9.39 -14.84 0.64
N LEU A 132 -8.74 -14.12 1.56
CA LEU A 132 -7.85 -13.01 1.21
C LEU A 132 -6.61 -13.51 0.44
N GLY A 133 -6.04 -14.64 0.86
CA GLY A 133 -4.88 -15.26 0.21
C GLY A 133 -5.15 -15.65 -1.24
N ALA A 134 -6.37 -16.09 -1.58
CA ALA A 134 -6.76 -16.34 -2.96
C ALA A 134 -6.76 -15.07 -3.81
N ASN A 135 -7.22 -13.94 -3.27
CA ASN A 135 -7.14 -12.63 -3.94
C ASN A 135 -5.68 -12.18 -4.10
N CYS A 136 -4.86 -12.33 -3.06
CA CYS A 136 -3.43 -12.00 -3.10
C CYS A 136 -2.70 -12.81 -4.17
N GLY A 137 -2.88 -14.13 -4.19
CA GLY A 137 -2.26 -15.04 -5.16
C GLY A 137 -2.68 -14.70 -6.59
N GLY A 138 -3.98 -14.54 -6.83
CA GLY A 138 -4.50 -14.22 -8.16
C GLY A 138 -4.06 -12.87 -8.70
N CYS A 139 -3.67 -11.91 -7.85
CA CYS A 139 -3.05 -10.66 -8.30
C CYS A 139 -1.55 -10.85 -8.55
N HIS A 140 -0.83 -11.46 -7.60
CA HIS A 140 0.62 -11.66 -7.70
C HIS A 140 1.01 -12.55 -8.89
N GLU A 141 0.25 -13.59 -9.21
CA GLU A 141 0.51 -14.48 -10.35
C GLU A 141 0.46 -13.74 -11.69
N ASN A 142 -0.40 -12.72 -11.82
CA ASN A 142 -0.59 -11.98 -13.05
C ASN A 142 0.32 -10.75 -13.16
N TYR A 143 0.58 -10.09 -12.03
CA TYR A 143 1.09 -8.73 -12.01
C TYR A 143 2.38 -8.52 -11.22
N ARG A 144 2.80 -9.49 -10.39
CA ARG A 144 4.06 -9.39 -9.63
C ARG A 144 5.14 -10.23 -10.27
N ILE A 145 6.21 -9.58 -10.70
CA ILE A 145 7.43 -10.26 -11.14
C ILE A 145 8.20 -10.69 -9.88
N LYS A 146 8.60 -11.97 -9.83
CA LYS A 146 9.54 -12.44 -8.81
C LYS A 146 10.91 -11.86 -9.13
N THR A 147 11.43 -11.08 -8.20
CA THR A 147 12.80 -10.57 -8.22
C THR A 147 13.59 -11.36 -7.18
N ASP A 148 14.73 -11.91 -7.58
CA ASP A 148 15.65 -12.65 -6.72
C ASP A 148 16.43 -11.74 -5.76
#